data_AF-A0A1Q6UKD4-F1
#
_entry.id   AF-A0A1Q6UKD4-F1
#
_cell.length_a   1.000
_cell.length_b   1.000
_cell.length_c   1.000
_cell.angle_alpha   90.00
_cell.angle_beta   90.00
_cell.angle_gamma   90.00
#
_symmetry.space_group_name_H-M   'P 1'
#
loop_
_entity.id
_entity.type
_entity.pdbx_description
1 polymer ?
#
loop_
_entity_poly.entity_id
_entity_poly.type
_entity_poly.pdbx_seq_one_letter_code
_entity_poly.pdbx_strand_id
1 'polypeptide(L)'
;MIYTYSNFAQMGTVIRYNFFTNNHSELGSTAGVYVDESHAGVLVRHNIFCNTGSRSGGSSFGAIYIHGGCETRAEQNVFINCQSAFGSQTWTDEHYARKLAGEAEWRKNHVDVETGVYPKAYPKLAQILDPTLPRVNYAFDNKIFNSSMAMNGLLKLYGNSYIKPDSESDADAIRENPNLSIGDVRKYFGSDPLVKHILGRKIGLVKDPFSGE
;
A
#
# COMPACT_ATOMS: atom_id res chain seq x y z
N MET A 1 -10.11 3.02 -5.09
CA MET A 1 -9.64 2.16 -3.97
C MET A 1 -9.38 0.77 -4.55
N ILE A 2 -8.30 0.12 -4.11
CA ILE A 2 -8.01 -1.29 -4.40
C ILE A 2 -8.08 -2.04 -3.08
N TYR A 3 -8.81 -3.15 -3.08
CA TYR A 3 -9.01 -4.02 -1.93
C TYR A 3 -8.42 -5.40 -2.25
N THR A 4 -7.69 -5.98 -1.30
CA THR A 4 -7.25 -7.37 -1.35
C THR A 4 -7.73 -8.09 -0.10
N TYR A 5 -8.09 -9.37 -0.23
CA TYR A 5 -8.54 -10.22 0.87
C TYR A 5 -7.54 -11.36 1.11
N SER A 6 -7.61 -11.99 2.28
CA SER A 6 -6.83 -13.19 2.59
C SER A 6 -6.93 -14.27 1.52
N ASN A 7 -5.93 -14.33 0.66
CA ASN A 7 -5.79 -15.41 -0.29
C ASN A 7 -4.31 -15.59 -0.61
N PHE A 8 -3.69 -16.66 -0.13
CA PHE A 8 -2.29 -16.91 -0.42
C PHE A 8 -2.02 -17.08 -1.92
N ALA A 9 -2.97 -17.57 -2.73
CA ALA A 9 -2.78 -17.64 -4.19
C ALA A 9 -2.54 -16.26 -4.85
N GLN A 10 -2.86 -15.17 -4.15
CA GLN A 10 -2.65 -13.79 -4.60
C GLN A 10 -1.32 -13.18 -4.12
N MET A 11 -0.43 -13.95 -3.46
CA MET A 11 0.89 -13.42 -3.10
C MET A 11 1.67 -12.96 -4.33
N GLY A 12 2.49 -11.92 -4.14
CA GLY A 12 3.19 -11.29 -5.25
C GLY A 12 2.30 -10.35 -6.07
N THR A 13 1.09 -10.02 -5.59
CA THR A 13 0.27 -8.95 -6.14
C THR A 13 1.07 -7.65 -6.19
N VAL A 14 1.14 -7.05 -7.38
CA VAL A 14 1.82 -5.77 -7.61
C VAL A 14 0.82 -4.70 -7.99
N ILE A 15 0.70 -3.66 -7.16
CA ILE A 15 -0.10 -2.47 -7.41
C ILE A 15 0.83 -1.33 -7.80
N ARG A 16 0.82 -0.93 -9.07
CA ARG A 16 1.75 0.09 -9.58
C ARG A 16 1.18 1.00 -10.65
N TYR A 17 1.73 2.22 -10.73
CA TYR A 17 1.35 3.24 -11.70
C TYR A 17 -0.14 3.61 -11.64
N ASN A 18 -0.68 3.77 -10.44
CA ASN A 18 -2.03 4.26 -10.21
C ASN A 18 -2.01 5.68 -9.62
N PHE A 19 -3.11 6.40 -9.85
CA PHE A 19 -3.40 7.67 -9.21
C PHE A 19 -4.62 7.48 -8.30
N PHE A 20 -4.40 7.53 -7.00
CA PHE A 20 -5.44 7.47 -5.98
C PHE A 20 -5.73 8.88 -5.51
N THR A 21 -6.99 9.32 -5.59
CA THR A 21 -7.36 10.65 -5.14
C THR A 21 -8.77 10.68 -4.57
N ASN A 22 -9.03 11.67 -3.72
CA ASN A 22 -10.35 12.11 -3.28
C ASN A 22 -11.21 10.98 -2.67
N ASN A 23 -10.59 10.06 -1.94
CA ASN A 23 -11.30 9.02 -1.22
C ASN A 23 -11.35 9.27 0.29
N HIS A 24 -10.93 10.45 0.76
CA HIS A 24 -11.13 10.87 2.14
C HIS A 24 -12.61 10.86 2.52
N SER A 25 -12.94 10.39 3.73
CA SER A 25 -14.30 10.38 4.25
C SER A 25 -14.31 10.66 5.74
N GLU A 26 -15.22 11.53 6.18
CA GLU A 26 -15.49 11.79 7.59
C GLU A 26 -16.44 10.74 8.20
N LEU A 27 -17.19 10.02 7.35
CA LEU A 27 -18.18 9.03 7.76
C LEU A 27 -17.60 7.64 8.03
N GLY A 28 -16.37 7.38 7.58
CA GLY A 28 -15.76 6.05 7.62
C GLY A 28 -14.27 6.09 7.30
N SER A 29 -13.54 5.09 7.77
CA SER A 29 -12.12 4.95 7.46
C SER A 29 -11.95 4.45 6.02
N THR A 30 -11.11 5.12 5.24
CA THR A 30 -10.85 4.77 3.84
C THR A 30 -9.37 4.63 3.58
N ALA A 31 -9.03 3.83 2.57
CA ALA A 31 -7.67 3.67 2.08
C ALA A 31 -7.66 3.70 0.55
N GLY A 32 -6.55 4.11 -0.04
CA GLY A 32 -6.29 3.96 -1.47
C GLY A 32 -6.05 2.50 -1.82
N VAL A 33 -5.19 1.85 -1.04
CA VAL A 33 -4.95 0.40 -1.06
C VAL A 33 -5.25 -0.17 0.31
N TYR A 34 -6.16 -1.14 0.38
CA TYR A 34 -6.50 -1.86 1.60
C TYR A 34 -6.10 -3.33 1.45
N VAL A 35 -5.06 -3.72 2.20
CA VAL A 35 -4.61 -5.11 2.35
C VAL A 35 -5.29 -5.71 3.58
N ASP A 36 -6.38 -6.43 3.35
CA ASP A 36 -7.26 -6.90 4.42
C ASP A 36 -6.96 -8.34 4.84
N GLU A 37 -7.43 -8.66 6.04
CA GLU A 37 -7.60 -10.03 6.55
C GLU A 37 -6.33 -10.87 6.44
N SER A 38 -5.22 -10.48 7.07
CA SER A 38 -3.97 -11.28 7.07
C SER A 38 -3.25 -11.46 5.73
N HIS A 39 -3.75 -10.86 4.64
CA HIS A 39 -3.10 -10.96 3.33
C HIS A 39 -1.65 -10.45 3.35
N ALA A 40 -0.78 -11.07 2.57
CA ALA A 40 0.67 -10.89 2.67
C ALA A 40 1.37 -10.87 1.31
N GLY A 41 2.58 -10.28 1.28
CA GLY A 41 3.42 -10.28 0.08
C GLY A 41 2.92 -9.36 -1.04
N VAL A 42 2.24 -8.26 -0.70
CA VAL A 42 1.77 -7.25 -1.65
C VAL A 42 2.86 -6.19 -1.88
N LEU A 43 3.14 -5.88 -3.13
CA LEU A 43 4.04 -4.77 -3.51
C LEU A 43 3.23 -3.59 -4.06
N VAL A 44 3.20 -2.50 -3.30
CA VAL A 44 2.59 -1.23 -3.72
C VAL A 44 3.71 -0.29 -4.14
N ARG A 45 3.90 -0.03 -5.43
CA ARG A 45 5.03 0.79 -5.88
C ARG A 45 4.72 1.76 -6.99
N HIS A 46 5.42 2.88 -7.05
CA HIS A 46 5.28 3.84 -8.15
C HIS A 46 3.82 4.33 -8.34
N ASN A 47 3.08 4.50 -7.25
CA ASN A 47 1.76 5.12 -7.28
C ASN A 47 1.83 6.54 -6.71
N ILE A 48 0.84 7.35 -7.06
CA ILE A 48 0.62 8.67 -6.47
C ILE A 48 -0.69 8.63 -5.70
N PHE A 49 -0.65 9.05 -4.44
CA PHE A 49 -1.78 9.18 -3.54
C PHE A 49 -1.97 10.65 -3.18
N CYS A 50 -3.13 11.22 -3.48
CA CYS A 50 -3.50 12.58 -3.12
C CYS A 50 -4.75 12.54 -2.23
N ASN A 51 -4.76 13.29 -1.12
CA ASN A 51 -5.94 13.40 -0.25
C ASN A 51 -6.55 12.02 0.10
N THR A 52 -5.68 11.05 0.37
CA THR A 52 -6.05 9.64 0.54
C THR A 52 -5.76 9.17 1.97
N GLY A 53 -6.62 8.28 2.48
CA GLY A 53 -6.56 7.83 3.86
C GLY A 53 -7.41 8.71 4.76
N SER A 54 -8.20 8.10 5.63
CA SER A 54 -8.95 8.80 6.66
C SER A 54 -8.87 8.09 8.01
N ARG A 55 -8.84 8.90 9.07
CA ARG A 55 -8.99 8.49 10.46
C ARG A 55 -10.42 8.84 10.89
N SER A 56 -11.27 7.84 11.11
CA SER A 56 -12.61 8.08 11.65
C SER A 56 -13.07 6.96 12.60
N GLY A 57 -13.86 7.33 13.62
CA GLY A 57 -14.74 6.42 14.35
C GLY A 57 -14.10 5.19 15.04
N GLY A 58 -12.79 5.20 15.31
CA GLY A 58 -12.09 4.13 16.05
C GLY A 58 -11.04 3.36 15.25
N SER A 59 -10.97 3.54 13.93
CA SER A 59 -9.90 3.01 13.09
C SER A 59 -9.15 4.15 12.38
N SER A 60 -7.86 3.95 12.13
CA SER A 60 -6.99 4.97 11.54
C SER A 60 -6.31 4.39 10.30
N PHE A 61 -6.86 4.70 9.11
CA PHE A 61 -6.39 4.13 7.85
C PHE A 61 -5.44 5.11 7.16
N GLY A 62 -4.25 4.61 6.81
CA GLY A 62 -3.34 5.33 5.91
C GLY A 62 -3.83 5.27 4.47
N ALA A 63 -3.16 5.98 3.58
CA ALA A 63 -3.36 5.85 2.14
C ALA A 63 -3.16 4.39 1.68
N ILE A 64 -2.22 3.69 2.31
CA ILE A 64 -2.07 2.24 2.31
C ILE A 64 -2.38 1.74 3.72
N TYR A 65 -3.33 0.82 3.83
CA TYR A 65 -3.72 0.22 5.10
C TYR A 65 -3.60 -1.30 5.08
N ILE A 66 -3.06 -1.88 6.16
CA ILE A 66 -2.83 -3.32 6.31
C ILE A 66 -3.52 -3.81 7.58
N HIS A 67 -4.44 -4.76 7.43
CA HIS A 67 -5.19 -5.34 8.53
C HIS A 67 -4.75 -6.78 8.78
N GLY A 68 -3.98 -7.00 9.85
CA GLY A 68 -3.48 -8.31 10.27
C GLY A 68 -2.34 -8.90 9.41
N GLY A 69 -2.12 -8.38 8.20
CA GLY A 69 -1.14 -8.89 7.23
C GLY A 69 0.32 -8.52 7.50
N CYS A 70 1.22 -9.15 6.73
CA CYS A 70 2.66 -8.90 6.79
C CYS A 70 3.32 -8.93 5.40
N GLU A 71 4.61 -8.59 5.33
CA GLU A 71 5.39 -8.60 4.08
C GLU A 71 4.78 -7.73 2.96
N THR A 72 3.92 -6.76 3.31
CA THR A 72 3.50 -5.70 2.39
C THR A 72 4.60 -4.66 2.31
N ARG A 73 4.93 -4.24 1.09
CA ARG A 73 6.00 -3.28 0.79
C ARG A 73 5.42 -2.09 0.04
N ALA A 74 5.55 -0.88 0.58
CA ALA A 74 5.49 0.33 -0.25
C ALA A 74 6.87 0.75 -0.69
N GLU A 75 7.04 0.90 -1.98
CA GLU A 75 8.31 1.31 -2.54
C GLU A 75 8.10 2.46 -3.52
N GLN A 76 8.81 3.57 -3.29
CA GLN A 76 8.89 4.63 -4.28
C GLN A 76 7.50 5.14 -4.71
N ASN A 77 6.58 5.29 -3.75
CA ASN A 77 5.31 5.97 -3.96
C ASN A 77 5.42 7.44 -3.56
N VAL A 78 4.48 8.24 -4.02
CA VAL A 78 4.35 9.66 -3.69
C VAL A 78 3.03 9.87 -2.97
N PHE A 79 3.07 10.49 -1.79
CA PHE A 79 1.88 10.80 -1.00
C PHE A 79 1.80 12.31 -0.76
N ILE A 80 0.67 12.90 -1.11
CA ILE A 80 0.42 14.33 -1.05
C ILE A 80 -0.87 14.54 -0.26
N ASN A 81 -0.83 15.32 0.82
CA ASN A 81 -1.98 15.62 1.67
C ASN A 81 -2.74 14.38 2.20
N CYS A 82 -2.04 13.27 2.37
CA CYS A 82 -2.59 12.10 3.04
C CYS A 82 -2.43 12.29 4.56
N GLN A 83 -3.44 11.93 5.37
CA GLN A 83 -3.29 12.01 6.83
C GLN A 83 -2.11 11.16 7.34
N SER A 84 -1.91 9.99 6.71
CA SER A 84 -0.67 9.21 6.75
C SER A 84 -0.54 8.42 5.45
N ALA A 85 0.69 8.20 4.99
CA ALA A 85 0.96 7.29 3.90
C ALA A 85 0.65 5.84 4.31
N PHE A 86 1.09 5.42 5.50
CA PHE A 86 0.89 4.07 6.04
C PHE A 86 0.05 4.03 7.31
N GLY A 87 -0.80 2.99 7.39
CA GLY A 87 -1.34 2.50 8.64
C GLY A 87 -1.38 0.97 8.65
N SER A 88 -1.20 0.37 9.82
CA SER A 88 -1.33 -1.07 9.98
C SER A 88 -1.87 -1.42 11.36
N GLN A 89 -2.81 -2.37 11.38
CA GLN A 89 -3.25 -3.02 12.60
C GLN A 89 -2.61 -4.39 12.69
N THR A 90 -1.60 -4.50 13.56
CA THR A 90 -0.98 -5.78 13.89
C THR A 90 -1.92 -6.56 14.82
N TRP A 91 -2.45 -7.68 14.33
CA TRP A 91 -3.24 -8.60 15.15
C TRP A 91 -2.39 -9.30 16.20
N THR A 92 -3.04 -9.80 17.26
CA THR A 92 -2.40 -10.71 18.22
C THR A 92 -2.02 -12.03 17.52
N ASP A 93 -1.01 -12.71 18.04
CA ASP A 93 -0.58 -14.02 17.51
C ASP A 93 -1.73 -15.02 17.53
N GLU A 94 -2.57 -15.01 18.57
CA GLU A 94 -3.74 -15.87 18.69
C GLU A 94 -4.81 -15.58 17.61
N HIS A 95 -5.08 -14.31 17.30
CA HIS A 95 -5.99 -13.96 16.21
C HIS A 95 -5.42 -14.43 14.87
N TYR A 96 -4.15 -14.11 14.59
CA TYR A 96 -3.49 -14.50 13.35
C TYR A 96 -3.45 -16.03 13.18
N ALA A 97 -3.12 -16.78 14.23
CA ALA A 97 -3.12 -18.25 14.23
C ALA A 97 -4.52 -18.81 13.91
N ARG A 98 -5.58 -18.27 14.53
CA ARG A 98 -6.96 -18.68 14.21
C ARG A 98 -7.32 -18.44 12.75
N LYS A 99 -6.90 -17.30 12.18
CA LYS A 99 -7.13 -16.99 10.76
C LYS A 99 -6.41 -18.00 9.86
N LEU A 100 -5.12 -18.25 10.08
CA LEU A 100 -4.33 -19.21 9.31
C LEU A 100 -4.89 -20.63 9.38
N ALA A 101 -5.38 -21.05 10.56
CA ALA A 101 -6.00 -22.34 10.77
C ALA A 101 -7.35 -22.45 10.04
N GLY A 102 -8.18 -21.40 10.09
CA GLY A 102 -9.45 -21.34 9.38
C GLY A 102 -9.31 -21.46 7.86
N GLU A 103 -8.17 -21.06 7.32
CA GLU A 103 -7.87 -21.12 5.87
C GLU A 103 -7.07 -22.35 5.46
N ALA A 104 -6.71 -23.23 6.41
CA ALA A 104 -5.81 -24.35 6.15
C ALA A 104 -6.35 -25.33 5.11
N GLU A 105 -7.63 -25.69 5.21
CA GLU A 105 -8.25 -26.63 4.26
C GLU A 105 -8.38 -26.03 2.87
N TRP A 106 -8.79 -24.76 2.77
CA TRP A 106 -8.83 -24.07 1.48
C TRP A 106 -7.43 -24.02 0.85
N ARG A 107 -6.43 -23.60 1.62
CA ARG A 107 -5.05 -23.47 1.15
C ARG A 107 -4.50 -24.80 0.63
N LYS A 108 -4.68 -25.90 1.38
CA LYS A 108 -4.23 -27.25 0.99
C LYS A 108 -4.77 -27.68 -0.39
N ASN A 109 -5.99 -27.26 -0.73
CA ASN A 109 -6.65 -27.65 -1.98
C ASN A 109 -6.34 -26.71 -3.17
N HIS A 110 -5.75 -25.54 -2.94
CA HIS A 110 -5.58 -24.52 -3.99
C HIS A 110 -4.14 -24.03 -4.17
N VAL A 111 -3.29 -24.15 -3.14
CA VAL A 111 -1.90 -23.65 -3.17
C VAL A 111 -1.00 -24.62 -2.40
N ASP A 112 -0.02 -25.21 -3.09
CA ASP A 112 1.04 -25.96 -2.41
C ASP A 112 1.98 -24.98 -1.71
N VAL A 113 1.84 -24.88 -0.39
CA VAL A 113 2.65 -24.00 0.46
C VAL A 113 3.81 -24.70 1.15
N GLU A 114 3.93 -26.02 0.96
CA GLU A 114 4.94 -26.84 1.63
C GLU A 114 6.06 -27.25 0.67
N THR A 115 5.72 -27.57 -0.59
CA THR A 115 6.67 -28.10 -1.57
C THR A 115 6.57 -27.42 -2.94
N GLY A 116 7.42 -27.85 -3.88
CA GLY A 116 7.30 -27.45 -5.27
C GLY A 116 7.78 -26.02 -5.59
N VAL A 117 7.12 -25.39 -6.56
CA VAL A 117 7.54 -24.11 -7.16
C VAL A 117 7.11 -22.89 -6.35
N TYR A 118 6.00 -23.00 -5.63
CA TYR A 118 5.37 -21.86 -4.98
C TYR A 118 6.17 -21.37 -3.74
N PRO A 119 6.56 -22.22 -2.77
CA PRO A 119 7.44 -21.79 -1.68
C PRO A 119 8.84 -21.36 -2.15
N LYS A 120 9.32 -21.89 -3.29
CA LYS A 120 10.57 -21.43 -3.92
C LYS A 120 10.45 -20.02 -4.49
N ALA A 121 9.31 -19.68 -5.08
CA ALA A 121 9.02 -18.34 -5.58
C ALA A 121 8.79 -17.33 -4.45
N TYR A 122 8.29 -17.78 -3.30
CA TYR A 122 8.03 -16.95 -2.11
C TYR A 122 8.80 -17.46 -0.88
N PRO A 123 10.11 -17.20 -0.75
CA PRO A 123 10.93 -17.72 0.35
C PRO A 123 10.48 -17.28 1.76
N LYS A 124 9.70 -16.20 1.85
CA LYS A 124 9.11 -15.69 3.09
C LYS A 124 7.84 -16.43 3.52
N LEU A 125 7.32 -17.33 2.71
CA LEU A 125 6.07 -18.04 2.97
C LEU A 125 6.08 -18.80 4.30
N ALA A 126 7.17 -19.50 4.62
CA ALA A 126 7.31 -20.19 5.90
C ALA A 126 7.24 -19.22 7.10
N GLN A 127 7.83 -18.03 6.97
CA GLN A 127 7.74 -16.99 8.00
C GLN A 127 6.30 -16.46 8.12
N ILE A 128 5.61 -16.27 7.00
CA ILE A 128 4.23 -15.77 6.97
C ILE A 128 3.25 -16.77 7.60
N LEU A 129 3.49 -18.08 7.39
CA LEU A 129 2.65 -19.14 7.94
C LEU A 129 2.95 -19.48 9.41
N ASP A 130 3.96 -18.84 10.02
CA ASP A 130 4.28 -19.01 11.43
C ASP A 130 3.69 -17.85 12.25
N PRO A 131 2.61 -18.09 13.02
CA PRO A 131 1.95 -17.03 13.78
C PRO A 131 2.80 -16.48 14.94
N THR A 132 3.88 -17.16 15.32
CA THR A 132 4.78 -16.74 16.41
C THR A 132 5.83 -15.73 15.95
N LEU A 133 6.00 -15.55 14.63
CA LEU A 133 7.00 -14.65 14.09
C LEU A 133 6.44 -13.22 13.89
N PRO A 134 7.32 -12.19 13.95
CA PRO A 134 6.90 -10.81 13.75
C PRO A 134 6.30 -10.56 12.36
N ARG A 135 5.10 -9.96 12.35
CA ARG A 135 4.35 -9.55 11.15
C ARG A 135 4.78 -8.16 10.68
N VAL A 136 5.99 -8.07 10.12
CA VAL A 136 6.60 -6.81 9.70
C VAL A 136 6.12 -6.39 8.31
N ASN A 137 5.86 -5.10 8.14
CA ASN A 137 5.62 -4.46 6.85
C ASN A 137 6.68 -3.38 6.57
N TYR A 138 6.78 -2.92 5.33
CA TYR A 138 7.92 -2.11 4.88
C TYR A 138 7.47 -0.89 4.09
N ALA A 139 8.10 0.26 4.34
CA ALA A 139 7.97 1.45 3.51
C ALA A 139 9.35 1.98 3.17
N PHE A 140 9.71 1.94 1.89
CA PHE A 140 11.03 2.27 1.37
C PHE A 140 10.99 3.34 0.29
N ASP A 141 11.90 4.31 0.40
CA ASP A 141 12.17 5.33 -0.63
C ASP A 141 10.93 6.09 -1.12
N ASN A 142 9.90 6.20 -0.26
CA ASN A 142 8.69 6.94 -0.58
C ASN A 142 8.90 8.45 -0.38
N LYS A 143 8.06 9.24 -1.06
CA LYS A 143 8.04 10.70 -0.99
C LYS A 143 6.75 11.19 -0.33
N ILE A 144 6.87 12.16 0.58
CA ILE A 144 5.71 12.76 1.27
C ILE A 144 5.69 14.27 1.20
N PHE A 145 4.50 14.84 0.93
CA PHE A 145 4.22 16.26 1.09
C PHE A 145 2.96 16.42 1.96
N ASN A 146 3.07 17.21 3.03
CA ASN A 146 1.97 17.43 3.97
C ASN A 146 1.29 16.12 4.42
N SER A 147 2.11 15.15 4.80
CA SER A 147 1.67 13.82 5.22
C SER A 147 2.65 13.26 6.24
N SER A 148 2.17 12.37 7.10
CA SER A 148 3.05 11.51 7.90
C SER A 148 3.40 10.24 7.12
N MET A 149 4.59 9.66 7.35
CA MET A 149 4.99 8.42 6.66
C MET A 149 4.21 7.21 7.17
N ALA A 150 4.08 7.08 8.48
CA ALA A 150 3.37 5.98 9.11
C ALA A 150 2.71 6.47 10.40
N MET A 151 1.61 5.83 10.79
CA MET A 151 0.90 6.19 12.03
C MET A 151 0.85 5.07 13.08
N ASN A 152 0.84 3.80 12.69
CA ASN A 152 0.70 2.66 13.60
C ASN A 152 1.19 1.35 12.94
N GLY A 153 1.33 0.31 13.77
CA GLY A 153 1.69 -1.05 13.36
C GLY A 153 3.19 -1.30 13.32
N LEU A 154 3.56 -2.56 13.06
CA LEU A 154 4.96 -2.99 13.00
C LEU A 154 5.55 -2.74 11.59
N LEU A 155 6.25 -1.62 11.45
CA LEU A 155 6.77 -1.13 10.18
C LEU A 155 8.28 -0.90 10.24
N LYS A 156 8.98 -1.25 9.15
CA LYS A 156 10.36 -0.81 8.89
C LYS A 156 10.37 0.31 7.85
N LEU A 157 10.98 1.43 8.21
CA LEU A 157 11.10 2.62 7.37
C LEU A 157 12.55 2.80 6.93
N TYR A 158 12.78 3.01 5.63
CA TYR A 158 14.12 3.26 5.09
C TYR A 158 14.05 4.20 3.89
N GLY A 159 14.94 5.20 3.79
CA GLY A 159 15.06 6.08 2.62
C GLY A 159 13.85 7.00 2.31
N ASN A 160 12.75 6.91 3.06
CA ASN A 160 11.60 7.79 2.91
C ASN A 160 11.99 9.25 3.17
N SER A 161 11.46 10.17 2.37
CA SER A 161 11.84 11.59 2.45
C SER A 161 10.69 12.53 2.10
N TYR A 162 10.81 13.78 2.53
CA TYR A 162 9.90 14.83 2.09
C TYR A 162 10.17 15.19 0.63
N ILE A 163 9.10 15.46 -0.13
CA ILE A 163 9.16 16.09 -1.43
C ILE A 163 8.74 17.56 -1.30
N LYS A 164 9.37 18.43 -2.08
CA LYS A 164 9.05 19.84 -2.16
C LYS A 164 8.37 20.14 -3.48
N PRO A 165 7.42 21.09 -3.53
CA PRO A 165 6.91 21.58 -4.79
C PRO A 165 8.02 22.29 -5.57
N ASP A 166 7.87 22.33 -6.88
CA ASP A 166 8.77 23.01 -7.83
C ASP A 166 8.87 24.51 -7.52
N SER A 167 7.81 25.09 -6.93
CA SER A 167 7.82 26.43 -6.31
C SER A 167 7.25 26.37 -4.89
N GLU A 168 8.02 26.84 -3.90
CA GLU A 168 7.58 26.91 -2.50
C GLU A 168 6.35 27.82 -2.30
N SER A 169 6.13 28.80 -3.20
CA SER A 169 4.92 29.65 -3.16
C SER A 169 3.62 28.89 -3.37
N ASP A 170 3.68 27.70 -3.99
CA ASP A 170 2.51 26.89 -4.29
C ASP A 170 2.11 25.98 -3.12
N ALA A 171 2.93 25.91 -2.06
CA ALA A 171 2.74 24.95 -0.98
C ALA A 171 1.37 25.06 -0.32
N ASP A 172 0.88 26.27 -0.04
CA ASP A 172 -0.43 26.48 0.60
C ASP A 172 -1.57 26.12 -0.34
N ALA A 173 -1.48 26.51 -1.62
CA ALA A 173 -2.46 26.12 -2.63
C ALA A 173 -2.56 24.60 -2.80
N ILE A 174 -1.45 23.87 -2.66
CA ILE A 174 -1.46 22.41 -2.69
C ILE A 174 -2.13 21.87 -1.43
N ARG A 175 -1.76 22.35 -0.23
CA ARG A 175 -2.30 21.88 1.06
C ARG A 175 -3.82 22.04 1.16
N GLU A 176 -4.34 23.15 0.64
CA GLU A 176 -5.75 23.50 0.72
C GLU A 176 -6.60 22.86 -0.38
N ASN A 177 -6.00 22.25 -1.40
CA ASN A 177 -6.74 21.67 -2.52
C ASN A 177 -7.30 20.27 -2.18
N PRO A 178 -8.63 20.12 -2.00
CA PRO A 178 -9.24 18.82 -1.67
C PRO A 178 -9.32 17.88 -2.87
N ASN A 179 -9.08 18.39 -4.09
CA ASN A 179 -9.30 17.67 -5.35
C ASN A 179 -8.07 17.74 -6.27
N LEU A 180 -6.87 17.50 -5.73
CA LEU A 180 -5.64 17.45 -6.53
C LEU A 180 -5.80 16.48 -7.70
N SER A 181 -5.55 16.98 -8.91
CA SER A 181 -5.56 16.20 -10.14
C SER A 181 -4.16 15.71 -10.50
N ILE A 182 -4.08 14.77 -11.44
CA ILE A 182 -2.79 14.39 -12.04
C ILE A 182 -2.09 15.58 -12.73
N GLY A 183 -2.86 16.54 -13.24
CA GLY A 183 -2.34 17.77 -13.83
C GLY A 183 -1.68 18.66 -12.79
N ASP A 184 -2.27 18.76 -11.60
CA ASP A 184 -1.69 19.48 -10.47
C ASP A 184 -0.39 18.82 -10.01
N VAL A 185 -0.37 17.50 -9.87
CA VAL A 185 0.85 16.77 -9.50
C VAL A 185 1.97 17.01 -10.53
N ARG A 186 1.63 17.01 -11.82
CA ARG A 186 2.58 17.32 -12.90
C ARG A 186 3.08 18.75 -12.82
N LYS A 187 2.21 19.71 -12.51
CA LYS A 187 2.53 21.13 -12.39
C LYS A 187 3.44 21.40 -11.21
N TYR A 188 3.12 20.84 -10.05
CA TYR A 188 3.74 21.21 -8.78
C TYR A 188 4.92 20.33 -8.38
N PHE A 189 5.02 19.10 -8.87
CA PHE A 189 6.07 18.17 -8.47
C PHE A 189 6.75 17.51 -9.68
N GLY A 190 6.50 18.02 -10.89
CA GLY A 190 6.92 17.37 -12.14
C GLY A 190 8.43 17.33 -12.34
N SER A 191 9.19 18.17 -11.63
CA SER A 191 10.65 18.16 -11.68
C SER A 191 11.29 17.04 -10.83
N ASP A 192 10.57 16.51 -9.82
CA ASP A 192 11.09 15.44 -8.97
C ASP A 192 11.31 14.16 -9.79
N PRO A 193 12.48 13.49 -9.69
CA PRO A 193 12.80 12.33 -10.50
C PRO A 193 11.82 11.17 -10.36
N LEU A 194 11.29 10.94 -9.15
CA LEU A 194 10.34 9.86 -8.92
C LEU A 194 8.97 10.22 -9.51
N VAL A 195 8.49 11.44 -9.29
CA VAL A 195 7.22 11.91 -9.88
C VAL A 195 7.30 11.86 -11.40
N LYS A 196 8.38 12.38 -11.98
CA LYS A 196 8.65 12.32 -13.43
C LYS A 196 8.67 10.90 -13.95
N HIS A 197 9.28 9.96 -13.22
CA HIS A 197 9.28 8.54 -13.57
C HIS A 197 7.86 7.96 -13.61
N ILE A 198 7.06 8.19 -12.57
CA ILE A 198 5.69 7.66 -12.47
C ILE A 198 4.81 8.26 -13.57
N LEU A 199 4.82 9.59 -13.70
CA LEU A 199 3.99 10.33 -14.67
C LEU A 199 4.43 10.16 -16.13
N GLY A 200 5.61 9.59 -16.37
CA GLY A 200 6.09 9.15 -17.69
C GLY A 200 5.55 7.79 -18.12
N ARG A 201 4.82 7.08 -17.25
CA ARG A 201 4.13 5.82 -17.57
C ARG A 201 2.65 6.07 -17.79
N LYS A 202 1.99 5.11 -18.45
CA LYS A 202 0.53 5.09 -18.56
C LYS A 202 -0.05 4.73 -17.19
N ILE A 203 -0.79 5.67 -16.60
CA ILE A 203 -1.43 5.50 -15.30
C ILE A 203 -2.77 4.75 -15.44
N GLY A 204 -3.06 3.88 -14.48
CA GLY A 204 -4.30 3.12 -14.37
C GLY A 204 -4.23 1.73 -15.01
N LEU A 205 -5.40 1.11 -15.18
CA LEU A 205 -5.51 -0.23 -15.77
C LEU A 205 -5.06 -0.19 -17.24
N VAL A 206 -3.89 -0.75 -17.49
CA VAL A 206 -3.40 -1.05 -18.83
C VAL A 206 -3.81 -2.47 -19.20
N LYS A 207 -4.41 -2.63 -20.39
CA LYS A 207 -4.58 -3.97 -20.98
C LYS A 207 -3.20 -4.63 -21.04
N ASP A 208 -3.11 -5.83 -20.51
CA ASP A 208 -1.92 -6.65 -20.64
C ASP A 208 -1.79 -7.06 -22.12
N PRO A 209 -0.67 -6.77 -22.82
CA PRO A 209 -0.45 -7.30 -24.16
C PRO A 209 -0.36 -8.84 -24.21
N PHE A 210 -0.28 -9.52 -23.06
CA PHE A 210 -0.29 -10.98 -22.96
C PHE A 210 -1.68 -11.59 -22.73
N SER A 211 -2.78 -10.82 -22.80
CA SER A 211 -4.10 -11.43 -23.01
C SER A 211 -4.22 -11.89 -24.46
N GLY A 212 -3.57 -13.00 -24.79
CA GLY A 212 -3.88 -13.75 -26.00
C GLY A 212 -5.32 -14.26 -25.90
N GLU A 213 -6.11 -13.95 -26.93
CA GLU A 213 -7.23 -14.81 -27.34
C GLU A 213 -6.71 -16.18 -27.77
#